data_AF-A0A916ZB07-F1
#
_entry.id   AF-A0A916ZB07-F1
#
_cell.length_a   1.000
_cell.length_b   1.000
_cell.length_c   1.000
_cell.angle_alpha   90.00
_cell.angle_beta   90.00
_cell.angle_gamma   90.00
#
_symmetry.space_group_name_H-M   'P 1'
#
loop_
_entity.id
_entity.type
_entity.pdbx_description
1 polymer ?
#
loop_
_entity_poly.entity_id
_entity_poly.type
_entity_poly.pdbx_seq_one_letter_code
_entity_poly.pdbx_strand_id
1 'polypeptide(L)' 'MTDLLSNERVGEIDPFDWARLEYPVEVCRRSASLSDAGRSLFAVSREQRASTNDSDRLRKYLGKLGLEWTVLEK' A
#
# COMPACT_ATOMS: atom_id res chain seq x y z
N MET A 1 11.30 5.80 -5.50
CA MET A 1 9.82 5.66 -5.56
C MET A 1 9.34 5.69 -7.00
N THR A 2 9.92 6.55 -7.85
CA THR A 2 9.71 6.59 -9.30
C THR A 2 9.87 5.26 -10.02
N ASP A 3 10.74 4.36 -9.56
CA ASP A 3 10.91 3.03 -10.20
C ASP A 3 9.71 2.08 -10.01
N LEU A 4 8.76 2.41 -9.12
CA LEU A 4 7.58 1.58 -8.86
C LEU A 4 6.35 1.96 -9.69
N LEU A 5 6.40 3.13 -10.34
CA LEU A 5 5.28 3.67 -11.11
C LEU A 5 5.76 3.96 -12.52
N SER A 6 4.99 3.53 -13.52
CA SER A 6 5.26 3.84 -14.92
C SER A 6 5.40 5.35 -15.12
N ASN A 7 6.30 5.81 -15.99
CA ASN A 7 6.53 7.23 -16.23
C ASN A 7 5.26 8.04 -16.56
N GLU A 8 4.28 7.43 -17.24
CA GLU A 8 2.96 8.03 -17.47
C GLU A 8 2.20 8.34 -16.17
N ARG A 9 2.27 7.45 -15.17
CA ARG A 9 1.58 7.61 -13.88
C ARG A 9 2.24 8.62 -12.97
N VAL A 10 3.56 8.80 -13.07
CA VAL A 10 4.29 9.79 -12.26
C VAL A 10 3.83 11.21 -12.62
N GLY A 11 3.46 11.47 -13.88
CA GLY A 11 2.95 12.76 -14.33
C GLY A 11 1.47 13.04 -13.98
N GLU A 12 0.72 12.01 -13.57
CA GLU A 12 -0.73 12.09 -13.28
C GLU A 12 -1.05 12.07 -11.78
N ILE A 13 -0.04 11.93 -10.92
CA ILE A 13 -0.21 11.88 -9.46
C ILE A 13 0.09 13.26 -8.87
N ASP A 14 -0.90 13.83 -8.19
CA ASP A 14 -0.70 15.05 -7.43
C ASP A 14 0.38 14.84 -6.33
N PRO A 15 1.19 15.86 -6.01
CA PRO A 15 2.20 15.77 -4.94
C PRO A 15 1.64 15.31 -3.59
N PHE A 16 0.37 15.62 -3.32
CA PHE A 16 -0.33 15.20 -2.10
C PHE A 16 -0.58 13.68 -2.05
N ASP A 17 -0.96 13.08 -3.18
CA ASP A 17 -1.13 11.64 -3.27
C ASP A 17 0.22 10.93 -3.31
N TRP A 18 1.25 11.55 -3.90
CA TRP A 18 2.62 11.05 -3.84
C TRP A 18 3.15 10.94 -2.41
N ALA A 19 2.94 11.97 -1.58
CA ALA A 19 3.33 11.96 -0.17
C ALA A 19 2.66 10.83 0.64
N ARG A 20 1.48 10.36 0.20
CA ARG A 20 0.76 9.25 0.84
C ARG A 20 1.31 7.88 0.46
N LEU A 21 2.16 7.77 -0.58
CA LEU A 21 2.70 6.50 -1.07
C LEU A 21 3.94 6.01 -0.31
N GLU A 22 4.74 6.94 0.20
CA GLU A 22 6.05 6.62 0.79
C GLU A 22 5.93 5.63 1.95
N TYR A 23 5.11 5.97 2.94
CA TYR A 23 4.95 5.15 4.12
C TYR A 23 4.35 3.77 3.83
N PRO A 24 3.21 3.63 3.11
CA PRO A 24 2.64 2.31 2.77
C PRO A 24 3.61 1.40 2.02
N VAL A 25 4.35 1.94 1.04
CA VAL A 25 5.33 1.17 0.26
C VAL A 25 6.46 0.67 1.14
N GLU A 26 6.99 1.51 2.04
CA GLU A 26 8.03 1.11 2.98
C GLU A 26 7.56 -0.02 3.91
N VAL A 27 6.34 0.09 4.46
CA VAL A 27 5.75 -0.97 5.30
C VAL A 27 5.58 -2.27 4.51
N CYS A 28 5.09 -2.20 3.28
CA CYS A 28 4.95 -3.37 2.42
C CYS A 28 6.31 -4.07 2.21
N ARG A 29 7.37 -3.32 1.89
CA ARG A 29 8.71 -3.86 1.61
C ARG A 29 9.40 -4.51 2.81
N ARG A 30 9.07 -4.10 4.04
CA ARG A 30 9.66 -4.65 5.27
C ARG A 30 8.83 -5.78 5.88
N SER A 31 7.59 -5.97 5.44
CA SER A 31 6.68 -6.97 5.97
C SER A 31 6.89 -8.34 5.34
N ALA A 32 6.74 -9.38 6.15
CA ALA A 32 6.91 -10.77 5.70
C ALA A 32 5.72 -11.30 4.87
N SER A 33 4.59 -10.57 4.86
CA SER A 33 3.40 -10.92 4.07
C SER A 33 2.45 -9.74 3.94
N LEU A 34 1.50 -9.84 3.00
CA LEU A 34 0.43 -8.86 2.82
C LEU A 34 -0.43 -8.70 4.09
N SER A 35 -0.68 -9.78 4.82
CA SER A 35 -1.42 -9.75 6.09
C SER A 35 -0.65 -8.99 7.17
N ASP A 36 0.67 -9.15 7.20
CA ASP A 36 1.54 -8.47 8.16
C ASP A 36 1.63 -6.95 7.89
N ALA A 37 1.80 -6.58 6.62
CA ALA A 37 1.75 -5.18 6.17
C ALA A 37 0.39 -4.55 6.49
N GLY A 38 -0.70 -5.27 6.21
CA GLY A 38 -2.05 -4.80 6.48
C GLY A 38 -2.31 -4.52 7.96
N ARG A 39 -1.88 -5.42 8.86
CA ARG A 39 -2.01 -5.19 10.32
C ARG A 39 -1.23 -3.96 10.78
N SER A 40 -0.04 -3.74 10.23
CA SER A 40 0.80 -2.59 10.55
C SER A 40 0.19 -1.28 10.05
N LEU A 41 -0.30 -1.25 8.80
CA LEU A 41 -0.89 -0.06 8.19
C LEU A 41 -2.26 0.30 8.76
N PHE A 42 -3.03 -0.70 9.20
CA PHE A 42 -4.39 -0.50 9.70
C PHE A 42 -4.51 -0.69 11.22
N ALA A 43 -3.40 -0.64 11.96
CA ALA A 43 -3.27 -0.98 13.38
C ALA A 43 -4.40 -0.43 14.27
N VAL A 44 -4.81 0.83 14.07
CA VAL A 44 -5.90 1.47 14.82
C VAL A 44 -7.28 1.09 14.23
N SER A 45 -7.47 1.30 12.93
CA SER A 45 -8.79 1.11 12.30
C SER A 45 -9.28 -0.34 12.27
N ARG A 46 -8.38 -1.32 12.37
CA ARG A 46 -8.72 -2.75 12.41
C ARG A 46 -9.43 -3.15 13.69
N GLU A 47 -9.14 -2.47 14.81
CA GLU A 47 -9.78 -2.74 16.11
C GLU A 47 -11.27 -2.40 16.10
N GLN A 48 -11.70 -1.53 15.18
CA GLN A 48 -13.07 -1.06 15.07
C GLN A 48 -13.90 -1.82 14.02
N ARG A 49 -13.32 -2.82 13.34
CA ARG A 49 -14.02 -3.58 12.29
C ARG A 49 -14.46 -4.96 12.76
N ALA A 50 -15.70 -5.31 12.42
CA ALA A 50 -16.28 -6.63 12.67
C ALA A 50 -15.57 -7.77 11.92
N SER A 51 -14.97 -7.47 10.75
CA SER A 51 -14.15 -8.41 9.99
C SER A 51 -12.78 -7.82 9.71
N THR A 52 -11.75 -8.58 10.04
CA THR A 52 -10.35 -8.18 9.89
C THR A 52 -9.71 -8.90 8.71
N ASN A 53 -10.10 -8.51 7.49
CA ASN A 53 -9.39 -8.92 6.27
C ASN A 53 -8.49 -7.78 5.80
N ASP A 54 -7.43 -7.53 6.57
CA ASP A 54 -6.47 -6.46 6.31
C ASP A 54 -5.73 -6.67 4.97
N SER A 55 -5.55 -7.92 4.56
CA SER A 55 -4.88 -8.30 3.31
C SER A 55 -5.70 -7.88 2.08
N ASP A 56 -7.01 -8.17 2.06
CA ASP A 56 -7.90 -7.74 0.97
C ASP A 56 -8.01 -6.20 0.92
N ARG A 57 -8.10 -5.56 2.10
CA ARG A 57 -8.11 -4.10 2.20
C ARG A 57 -6.84 -3.49 1.64
N LEU A 58 -5.68 -4.05 1.97
CA LEU A 58 -4.40 -3.59 1.47
C LEU A 58 -4.28 -3.79 -0.05
N ARG A 59 -4.70 -4.96 -0.58
CA ARG A 59 -4.73 -5.20 -2.04
C ARG A 59 -5.57 -4.16 -2.77
N LYS A 60 -6.78 -3.87 -2.28
CA LYS A 60 -7.66 -2.84 -2.85
C LYS A 60 -7.06 -1.45 -2.76
N TYR A 61 -6.36 -1.13 -1.66
CA TYR A 61 -5.68 0.15 -1.50
C TYR A 61 -4.55 0.32 -2.51
N LEU A 62 -3.67 -0.69 -2.65
CA LEU A 62 -2.59 -0.69 -3.62
C LEU A 62 -3.11 -0.60 -5.07
N GLY A 63 -4.17 -1.33 -5.40
CA GLY A 63 -4.78 -1.28 -6.72
C GLY A 63 -5.30 0.10 -7.13
N LYS A 64 -5.81 0.91 -6.18
CA LYS A 64 -6.20 2.31 -6.45
C LYS A 64 -5.01 3.20 -6.82
N LEU A 65 -3.83 2.83 -6.37
CA LEU A 65 -2.56 3.50 -6.65
C LEU A 65 -1.87 2.90 -7.89
N GLY A 66 -2.51 1.94 -8.56
CA GLY A 66 -1.93 1.20 -9.68
C GLY A 66 -0.78 0.28 -9.29
N LEU A 67 -0.65 -0.05 -8.00
CA LEU A 67 0.40 -0.89 -7.44
C LEU A 67 -0.14 -2.29 -7.14
N GLU A 68 0.71 -3.29 -7.32
CA GLU A 68 0.46 -4.68 -6.93
C GLU A 68 1.44 -5.08 -5.82
N TRP A 69 1.02 -5.97 -4.93
CA TRP A 69 1.90 -6.44 -3.85
C TRP A 69 3.18 -7.09 -4.39
N THR A 70 3.07 -7.84 -5.49
CA THR A 70 4.17 -8.55 -6.14
C THR A 70 5.27 -7.64 -6.67
N VAL A 71 4.97 -6.37 -6.97
CA VAL A 71 5.99 -5.38 -7.39
C VAL A 71 6.65 -4.66 -6.21
N LEU A 72 6.09 -4.84 -5.01
CA LEU A 72 6.61 -4.30 -3.75
C LEU A 72 7.39 -5.33 -2.93
N GLU A 73 7.19 -6.63 -3.20
CA GLU A 73 8.04 -7.70 -2.68
C GLU A 73 9.48 -7.53 -3.18
N LYS A 74 10.44 -7.97 -2.36
CA LYS A 74 11.86 -7.97 -2.70
C LYS A 74 12.21 -8.97 -3.77
#